data_AF-A0A6A5AFB7-F1
#
_entry.id   AF-A0A6A5AFB7-F1
#
_cell.length_a   1.000
_cell.length_b   1.000
_cell.length_c   1.000
_cell.angle_alpha   90.00
_cell.angle_beta   90.00
_cell.angle_gamma   90.00
#
_symmetry.space_group_name_H-M   'P 1'
#
loop_
_entity.id
_entity.type
_entity.pdbx_description
1 polymer ?
#
loop_
_entity_poly.entity_id
_entity_poly.type
_entity_poly.pdbx_seq_one_letter_code
_entity_poly.pdbx_strand_id
1 'polypeptide(L)'
;MDYRLIYRLRAILTGQFVLHAFPFDQQEMTIPIQLHLPRERAVLAVNYRNPSIFQVTNFQLSNVFHVATGNYVVASAFFSDINESTTSEIYPRMNFSILLQRRGGYYITHIVIPVTLITYMGFLSFCLDNEGKTIDTGERLLISVTMVLTAVTYKFVVAGAIPQISYLTMLDHYVSFSFYYVCAISVANAFVMIGHNGESRAFHVMVTMAVVYTAYNVLWAIYFYTWIRRRDRANEAMLNYHRASARNHNPPYSSMVESYDDDVIAGAIDGDQNVSQLQGGVPRAHVY
;
A
#
# COMPACT_ATOMS: atom_id res chain seq x y z
N MET A 1 -1.28 -28.28 -41.87
CA MET A 1 -1.76 -26.95 -42.32
C MET A 1 -2.08 -26.18 -41.05
N ASP A 2 -1.18 -25.32 -40.60
CA ASP A 2 -1.37 -24.55 -39.37
C ASP A 2 -2.14 -23.28 -39.73
N TYR A 3 -3.45 -23.27 -39.47
CA TYR A 3 -4.27 -22.08 -39.65
C TYR A 3 -3.99 -21.10 -38.51
N ARG A 4 -3.52 -19.89 -38.85
CA ARG A 4 -3.27 -18.81 -37.88
C ARG A 4 -4.37 -17.76 -38.00
N LEU A 5 -5.14 -17.61 -36.92
CA LEU A 5 -6.18 -16.60 -36.81
C LEU A 5 -5.69 -15.47 -35.89
N ILE A 6 -5.73 -14.22 -36.37
CA ILE A 6 -5.25 -13.05 -35.64
C ILE A 6 -6.42 -12.08 -35.46
N TYR A 7 -6.79 -11.81 -34.21
CA TYR A 7 -7.79 -10.81 -33.85
C TYR A 7 -7.18 -9.70 -33.00
N ARG A 8 -7.70 -8.48 -33.14
CA ARG A 8 -7.39 -7.34 -32.28
C ARG A 8 -8.64 -6.98 -31.49
N LEU A 9 -8.55 -7.09 -30.17
CA LEU A 9 -9.61 -6.74 -29.25
C LEU A 9 -9.23 -5.45 -28.51
N ARG A 10 -10.20 -4.53 -28.36
CA ARG A 10 -10.12 -3.43 -27.40
C ARG A 10 -11.18 -3.67 -26.34
N ALA A 11 -10.76 -3.81 -25.10
CA ALA A 11 -11.64 -4.03 -23.96
C ALA A 11 -11.23 -3.11 -22.80
N ILE A 12 -12.19 -2.82 -21.93
CA ILE A 12 -11.96 -2.17 -20.64
C ILE A 12 -12.06 -3.27 -19.59
N LEU A 13 -11.02 -3.43 -18.80
CA LEU A 13 -10.95 -4.44 -17.75
C LEU A 13 -11.02 -3.75 -16.39
N THR A 14 -11.81 -4.32 -15.49
CA THR A 14 -11.94 -3.87 -14.11
C THR A 14 -11.35 -4.93 -13.19
N GLY A 15 -10.69 -4.47 -12.13
CA GLY A 15 -10.09 -5.33 -11.12
C GLY A 15 -10.14 -4.63 -9.77
N GLN A 16 -10.13 -5.41 -8.70
CA GLN A 16 -9.98 -4.88 -7.35
C GLN A 16 -8.50 -4.71 -7.05
N PHE A 17 -8.14 -3.57 -6.47
CA PHE A 17 -6.77 -3.27 -6.05
C PHE A 17 -6.62 -3.43 -4.54
N VAL A 18 -5.52 -4.05 -4.14
CA VAL A 18 -5.14 -4.20 -2.75
C VAL A 18 -4.16 -3.07 -2.40
N LEU A 19 -4.57 -2.14 -1.53
CA LEU A 19 -3.90 -0.85 -1.34
C LEU A 19 -3.28 -0.68 0.06
N HIS A 20 -3.18 -1.73 0.87
CA HIS A 20 -2.60 -1.64 2.22
C HIS A 20 -1.21 -0.99 2.22
N ALA A 21 -0.37 -1.36 1.25
CA ALA A 21 0.99 -0.87 1.10
C ALA A 21 1.13 0.37 0.18
N PHE A 22 0.04 1.09 -0.07
CA PHE A 22 0.07 2.32 -0.84
C PHE A 22 1.04 3.34 -0.19
N PRO A 23 1.90 4.04 -0.97
CA PRO A 23 1.91 4.18 -2.44
C PRO A 23 2.90 3.28 -3.19
N PHE A 24 3.45 2.27 -2.51
CA PHE A 24 4.40 1.31 -3.12
C PHE A 24 3.75 -0.06 -3.31
N ASP A 25 2.45 -0.07 -3.54
CA ASP A 25 1.66 -1.27 -3.82
C ASP A 25 2.07 -1.94 -5.13
N GLN A 26 1.84 -3.25 -5.17
CA GLN A 26 1.88 -4.05 -6.39
C GLN A 26 0.49 -4.58 -6.68
N GLN A 27 0.09 -4.46 -7.93
CA GLN A 27 -1.21 -4.88 -8.40
C GLN A 27 -1.00 -5.99 -9.43
N GLU A 28 -1.59 -7.15 -9.17
CA GLU A 28 -1.71 -8.18 -10.18
C GLU A 28 -2.92 -7.86 -11.05
N MET A 29 -2.70 -7.68 -12.34
CA MET A 29 -3.75 -7.50 -13.32
C MET A 29 -3.91 -8.79 -14.11
N THR A 30 -5.06 -9.44 -13.93
CA THR A 30 -5.38 -10.71 -14.56
C THR A 30 -6.47 -10.53 -15.60
N ILE A 31 -6.22 -11.04 -16.81
CA ILE A 31 -7.19 -11.06 -17.91
C ILE A 31 -7.72 -12.49 -18.03
N PRO A 32 -8.93 -12.79 -17.50
CA PRO A 32 -9.53 -14.10 -17.64
C PRO A 32 -10.16 -14.26 -19.03
N ILE A 33 -9.84 -15.35 -19.70
CA ILE A 33 -10.49 -15.79 -20.93
C ILE A 33 -11.11 -17.16 -20.66
N GLN A 34 -12.41 -17.30 -20.88
CA GLN A 34 -13.14 -18.55 -20.70
C GLN A 34 -13.80 -18.97 -22.00
N LEU A 35 -13.78 -20.27 -22.30
CA LEU A 35 -14.58 -20.83 -23.38
C LEU A 35 -15.94 -21.26 -22.83
N HIS A 36 -17.01 -20.89 -23.54
CA HIS A 36 -18.36 -21.37 -23.24
C HIS A 36 -18.62 -22.75 -23.88
N LEU A 37 -17.68 -23.67 -23.69
CA LEU A 37 -17.76 -25.05 -24.16
C LEU A 37 -17.35 -25.95 -23.00
N PRO A 38 -18.08 -27.04 -22.72
CA PRO A 38 -17.73 -27.94 -21.64
C PRO A 38 -16.35 -28.56 -21.88
N ARG A 39 -15.67 -28.91 -20.78
CA ARG A 39 -14.33 -29.54 -20.77
C ARG A 39 -14.19 -30.72 -21.74
N GLU A 40 -15.26 -31.48 -21.96
CA GLU A 40 -15.27 -32.65 -22.85
C GLU A 40 -15.04 -32.27 -24.32
N ARG A 41 -15.40 -31.05 -24.72
CA ARG A 41 -15.29 -30.57 -26.11
C ARG A 41 -14.01 -29.78 -26.37
N ALA A 42 -13.48 -29.09 -25.36
CA ALA A 42 -12.32 -28.23 -25.52
C ALA A 42 -11.49 -28.16 -24.23
N VAL A 43 -10.17 -28.11 -24.40
CA VAL A 43 -9.21 -27.86 -23.34
C VAL A 43 -8.29 -26.72 -23.76
N LEU A 44 -8.08 -25.75 -22.87
CA LEU A 44 -7.10 -24.70 -23.05
C LEU A 44 -5.76 -25.19 -22.50
N ALA A 45 -4.71 -25.11 -23.32
CA ALA A 45 -3.35 -25.42 -22.91
C ALA A 45 -2.46 -24.20 -23.14
N VAL A 46 -1.61 -23.90 -22.15
CA VAL A 46 -0.67 -22.79 -22.23
C VAL A 46 0.43 -23.15 -23.23
N ASN A 47 0.73 -22.23 -24.14
CA ASN A 47 1.86 -22.38 -25.04
C ASN A 47 3.15 -21.83 -24.39
N TYR A 48 3.97 -22.75 -23.86
CA TYR A 48 5.25 -22.39 -23.24
C TYR A 48 6.38 -22.12 -24.25
N ARG A 49 6.25 -22.59 -25.51
CA ARG A 49 7.29 -22.39 -26.54
C ARG A 49 7.33 -20.96 -27.06
N ASN A 50 6.16 -20.37 -27.28
CA ASN A 50 5.99 -18.99 -27.74
C ASN A 50 5.08 -18.26 -26.75
N PRO A 51 5.62 -17.80 -25.60
CA PRO A 51 4.83 -17.16 -24.58
C PRO A 51 4.24 -15.84 -25.10
N SER A 52 3.07 -15.48 -24.56
CA SER A 52 2.45 -14.19 -24.82
C SER A 52 3.36 -13.04 -24.37
N ILE A 53 3.47 -12.02 -25.21
CA ILE A 53 4.32 -10.85 -24.98
C ILE A 53 3.45 -9.67 -24.58
N PHE A 54 3.83 -9.00 -23.50
CA PHE A 54 3.29 -7.69 -23.14
C PHE A 54 4.21 -6.61 -23.70
N GLN A 55 3.66 -5.72 -24.53
CA GLN A 55 4.46 -4.68 -25.15
C GLN A 55 4.57 -3.46 -24.23
N VAL A 56 5.56 -3.49 -23.34
CA VAL A 56 5.81 -2.44 -22.33
C VAL A 56 6.01 -1.06 -22.96
N THR A 57 6.57 -0.98 -24.18
CA THR A 57 6.80 0.30 -24.88
C THR A 57 5.50 1.05 -25.21
N ASN A 58 4.39 0.33 -25.39
CA ASN A 58 3.09 0.90 -25.74
C ASN A 58 2.19 1.05 -24.50
N PHE A 59 2.71 0.80 -23.30
CA PHE A 59 1.94 0.89 -22.08
C PHE A 59 1.72 2.35 -21.68
N GLN A 60 0.48 2.82 -21.81
CA GLN A 60 0.11 4.21 -21.58
C GLN A 60 0.29 4.67 -20.13
N LEU A 61 0.20 3.75 -19.15
CA LEU A 61 0.35 4.06 -17.73
C LEU A 61 1.78 3.89 -17.21
N SER A 62 2.80 3.85 -18.10
CA SER A 62 4.20 3.68 -17.70
C SER A 62 4.71 4.76 -16.72
N ASN A 63 4.11 5.96 -16.75
CA ASN A 63 4.41 7.06 -15.81
C ASN A 63 3.89 6.81 -14.38
N VAL A 64 2.89 5.94 -14.21
CA VAL A 64 2.27 5.63 -12.91
C VAL A 64 2.71 4.26 -12.42
N PHE A 65 2.79 3.28 -13.31
CA PHE A 65 3.14 1.90 -13.00
C PHE A 65 4.36 1.42 -13.80
N HIS A 66 5.24 0.71 -13.13
CA HIS A 66 6.29 -0.08 -13.73
C HIS A 66 5.81 -1.53 -13.90
N VAL A 67 6.02 -2.13 -15.08
CA VAL A 67 5.64 -3.53 -15.34
C VAL A 67 6.74 -4.43 -14.77
N ALA A 68 6.50 -5.01 -13.61
CA ALA A 68 7.48 -5.86 -12.93
C ALA A 68 7.75 -7.15 -13.71
N THR A 69 6.73 -7.71 -14.39
CA THR A 69 6.89 -8.89 -15.26
C THR A 69 7.69 -8.62 -16.54
N GLY A 70 7.93 -7.35 -16.87
CA GLY A 70 8.61 -6.93 -18.10
C GLY A 70 7.78 -7.25 -19.35
N ASN A 71 8.41 -7.83 -20.38
CA ASN A 71 7.75 -8.15 -21.65
C ASN A 71 6.97 -9.46 -21.63
N TYR A 72 6.91 -10.16 -20.51
CA TYR A 72 6.27 -11.47 -20.41
C TYR A 72 4.90 -11.38 -19.77
N VAL A 73 4.00 -12.25 -20.20
CA VAL A 73 2.70 -12.46 -19.57
C VAL A 73 2.70 -13.85 -18.94
N VAL A 74 2.33 -13.95 -17.67
CA VAL A 74 2.16 -15.25 -17.01
C VAL A 74 0.81 -15.80 -17.43
N ALA A 75 0.81 -16.91 -18.14
CA ALA A 75 -0.41 -17.59 -18.56
C ALA A 75 -0.62 -18.85 -17.72
N SER A 76 -1.80 -19.00 -17.14
CA SER A 76 -2.20 -20.20 -16.40
C SER A 76 -3.53 -20.70 -16.93
N ALA A 77 -3.60 -21.98 -17.29
CA ALA A 77 -4.84 -22.64 -17.69
C ALA A 77 -5.36 -23.50 -16.52
N PHE A 78 -6.65 -23.37 -16.23
CA PHE A 78 -7.34 -24.13 -15.19
C PHE A 78 -8.81 -24.33 -15.59
N PHE A 79 -9.54 -25.08 -14.78
CA PHE A 79 -10.96 -25.35 -14.99
C PHE A 79 -11.80 -24.51 -14.03
N SER A 80 -12.97 -24.05 -14.49
CA SER A 80 -13.92 -23.35 -13.62
C SER A 80 -14.44 -24.30 -12.53
N ASP A 81 -14.82 -23.72 -11.39
CA ASP A 81 -15.54 -24.49 -10.36
C ASP A 81 -16.96 -24.82 -10.86
N ILE A 82 -17.44 -26.01 -10.51
CA ILE A 82 -18.80 -26.47 -10.82
C ILE A 82 -19.84 -25.68 -10.01
N ASN A 83 -19.48 -25.25 -8.81
CA ASN A 83 -20.40 -24.52 -7.90
C ASN A 83 -20.68 -23.09 -8.38
N GLU A 84 -19.80 -22.52 -9.20
CA GLU A 84 -19.97 -21.18 -9.79
C GLU A 84 -20.73 -21.21 -11.13
N SER A 85 -21.11 -22.41 -11.61
CA SER A 85 -21.66 -22.61 -12.95
C SER A 85 -23.19 -22.70 -12.92
N THR A 86 -23.87 -21.82 -13.64
CA THR A 86 -25.34 -21.89 -13.82
C THR A 86 -25.77 -23.17 -14.53
N THR A 87 -24.92 -23.74 -15.38
CA THR A 87 -25.19 -24.95 -16.17
C THR A 87 -24.76 -26.24 -15.44
N SER A 88 -24.16 -26.14 -14.25
CA SER A 88 -23.51 -27.28 -13.55
C SER A 88 -22.43 -28.00 -14.39
N GLU A 89 -21.84 -27.29 -15.35
CA GLU A 89 -20.76 -27.79 -16.20
C GLU A 89 -19.43 -27.11 -15.87
N ILE A 90 -18.33 -27.81 -16.18
CA ILE A 90 -16.96 -27.32 -16.02
C ILE A 90 -16.47 -26.73 -17.33
N TYR A 91 -16.05 -25.47 -17.29
CA TYR A 91 -15.54 -24.72 -18.44
C TYR A 91 -14.03 -24.51 -18.34
N PRO A 92 -13.26 -24.67 -19.43
CA PRO A 92 -11.85 -24.35 -19.44
C PRO A 92 -11.66 -22.81 -19.40
N ARG A 93 -10.80 -22.34 -18.50
CA ARG A 93 -10.45 -20.93 -18.31
C ARG A 93 -8.94 -20.76 -18.42
N MET A 94 -8.50 -19.64 -18.98
CA MET A 94 -7.10 -19.26 -19.08
C MET A 94 -6.95 -17.83 -18.57
N ASN A 95 -6.08 -17.64 -17.59
CA ASN A 95 -5.75 -16.34 -17.03
C ASN A 95 -4.42 -15.86 -17.58
N PHE A 96 -4.38 -14.59 -17.97
CA PHE A 96 -3.18 -13.88 -18.34
C PHE A 96 -2.88 -12.82 -17.28
N SER A 97 -1.89 -13.06 -16.44
CA SER A 97 -1.50 -12.18 -15.34
C SER A 97 -0.27 -11.35 -15.70
N ILE A 98 -0.32 -10.06 -15.34
CA ILE A 98 0.82 -9.14 -15.34
C ILE A 98 0.93 -8.47 -13.97
N LEU A 99 2.15 -8.32 -13.46
CA LEU A 99 2.41 -7.63 -12.19
C LEU A 99 2.80 -6.18 -12.48
N LEU A 100 2.03 -5.24 -11.93
CA LEU A 100 2.26 -3.81 -12.02
C LEU A 100 2.72 -3.28 -10.67
N GLN A 101 3.76 -2.46 -10.66
CA GLN A 101 4.30 -1.83 -9.44
C GLN A 101 4.13 -0.32 -9.53
N ARG A 102 3.52 0.30 -8.51
CA ARG A 102 3.31 1.75 -8.52
C ARG A 102 4.61 2.52 -8.33
N ARG A 103 4.77 3.63 -9.06
CA ARG A 103 5.85 4.60 -8.86
C ARG A 103 5.51 5.54 -7.69
N GLY A 104 5.87 5.13 -6.47
CA GLY A 104 5.54 5.87 -5.24
C GLY A 104 6.30 7.20 -5.00
N GLY A 105 7.31 7.52 -5.81
CA GLY A 105 8.19 8.69 -5.58
C GLY A 105 7.48 10.05 -5.53
N TYR A 106 6.39 10.20 -6.30
CA TYR A 106 5.55 11.39 -6.25
C TYR A 106 4.93 11.61 -4.86
N TYR A 107 4.38 10.56 -4.25
CA TYR A 107 3.73 10.63 -2.95
C TYR A 107 4.73 10.90 -1.81
N ILE A 108 5.96 10.39 -1.90
CA ILE A 108 7.01 10.72 -0.93
C ILE A 108 7.34 12.22 -1.00
N THR A 109 7.58 12.73 -2.20
CA THR A 109 8.00 14.13 -2.37
C THR A 109 6.90 15.14 -2.09
N HIS A 110 5.65 14.83 -2.43
CA HIS A 110 4.52 15.75 -2.33
C HIS A 110 3.65 15.56 -1.08
N ILE A 111 3.79 14.43 -0.37
CA ILE A 111 3.03 14.16 0.86
C ILE A 111 3.94 14.02 2.07
N VAL A 112 4.88 13.07 2.04
CA VAL A 112 5.73 12.81 3.22
C VAL A 112 6.60 14.01 3.56
N ILE A 113 7.29 14.61 2.57
CA ILE A 113 8.17 15.76 2.82
C ILE A 113 7.38 16.95 3.39
N PRO A 114 6.27 17.44 2.80
CA PRO A 114 5.54 18.58 3.38
C PRO A 114 4.99 18.31 4.78
N VAL A 115 4.49 17.10 5.07
CA VAL A 115 4.00 16.75 6.41
C VAL A 115 5.12 16.85 7.44
N THR A 116 6.29 16.28 7.14
CA THR A 116 7.44 16.38 8.07
C THR A 116 7.83 17.82 8.33
N LEU A 117 7.88 18.65 7.27
CA LEU A 117 8.23 20.06 7.39
C LEU A 117 7.21 20.83 8.24
N ILE A 118 5.91 20.59 8.06
CA ILE A 118 4.85 21.20 8.88
C ILE A 118 5.03 20.80 10.35
N THR A 119 5.33 19.53 10.65
CA THR A 119 5.57 19.10 12.03
C THR A 119 6.81 19.75 12.63
N TYR A 120 7.90 19.88 11.85
CA TYR A 120 9.10 20.59 12.32
C TYR A 120 8.85 22.09 12.55
N MET A 121 8.06 22.72 11.69
CA MET A 121 7.61 24.10 11.89
C MET A 121 6.79 24.26 13.18
N GLY A 122 6.07 23.23 13.60
CA GLY A 122 5.41 23.19 14.92
C GLY A 122 6.37 23.43 16.08
N PHE A 123 7.62 22.95 16.01
CA PHE A 123 8.61 23.18 17.08
C PHE A 123 9.11 24.63 17.14
N LEU A 124 9.05 25.39 16.04
CA LEU A 124 9.42 26.82 16.07
C LEU A 124 8.54 27.61 17.04
N SER A 125 7.31 27.15 17.33
CA SER A 125 6.45 27.77 18.34
C SER A 125 7.11 27.85 19.74
N PHE A 126 8.03 26.94 20.06
CA PHE A 126 8.79 26.95 21.32
C PHE A 126 10.04 27.83 21.25
N CYS A 127 10.65 27.99 20.07
CA CYS A 127 11.89 28.76 19.89
C CYS A 127 11.70 30.26 20.11
N LEU A 128 10.49 30.77 19.93
CA LEU A 128 10.19 32.20 19.86
C LEU A 128 10.30 32.95 21.21
N ASP A 129 10.53 32.28 22.35
CA ASP A 129 10.81 32.97 23.64
C ASP A 129 12.28 33.28 23.89
N ASN A 130 13.21 32.68 23.14
CA ASN A 130 14.60 32.62 23.57
C ASN A 130 15.41 33.92 23.32
N GLU A 131 14.78 35.02 22.88
CA GLU A 131 15.47 36.26 22.50
C GLU A 131 15.12 37.47 23.39
N GLY A 132 14.83 37.26 24.68
CA GLY A 132 14.75 38.35 25.67
C GLY A 132 13.60 39.35 25.48
N LYS A 133 12.72 39.11 24.50
CA LYS A 133 11.42 39.75 24.33
C LYS A 133 10.36 38.68 24.55
N THR A 134 9.63 38.78 25.66
CA THR A 134 8.41 38.02 25.87
C THR A 134 7.44 38.40 24.77
N ILE A 135 7.34 37.55 23.75
CA ILE A 135 6.21 37.60 22.84
C ILE A 135 4.95 37.43 23.69
N ASP A 136 3.93 38.24 23.43
CA ASP A 136 2.66 38.16 24.16
C ASP A 136 2.16 36.71 24.14
N THR A 137 1.76 36.20 25.29
CA THR A 137 1.37 34.80 25.46
C THR A 137 0.22 34.39 24.52
N GLY A 138 -0.57 35.36 24.06
CA GLY A 138 -1.60 35.18 23.05
C GLY A 138 -1.07 34.85 21.65
N GLU A 139 0.05 35.44 21.22
CA GLU A 139 0.62 35.19 19.88
C GLU A 139 1.16 33.76 19.76
N ARG A 140 1.67 33.20 20.85
CA ARG A 140 2.16 31.82 20.93
C ARG A 140 1.05 30.80 20.76
N LEU A 141 -0.06 31.00 21.48
CA LEU A 141 -1.27 30.19 21.33
C LEU A 141 -1.84 30.30 19.92
N LEU A 142 -1.83 31.51 19.34
CA LEU A 142 -2.28 31.72 17.96
C LEU A 142 -1.44 30.89 16.98
N ILE A 143 -0.11 30.95 17.05
CA ILE A 143 0.79 30.15 16.18
C ILE A 143 0.52 28.66 16.35
N SER A 144 0.37 28.19 17.59
CA SER A 144 0.06 26.78 17.90
C SER A 144 -1.26 26.33 17.28
N VAL A 145 -2.32 27.13 17.40
CA VAL A 145 -3.63 26.85 16.79
C VAL A 145 -3.57 26.91 15.27
N THR A 146 -2.85 27.88 14.69
CA THR A 146 -2.64 27.98 13.24
C THR A 146 -1.90 26.78 12.68
N MET A 147 -0.93 26.22 13.41
CA MET A 147 -0.24 24.98 13.02
C MET A 147 -1.18 23.78 12.99
N VAL A 148 -2.04 23.63 14.00
CA VAL A 148 -3.07 22.56 14.00
C VAL A 148 -4.02 22.73 12.83
N LEU A 149 -4.53 23.95 12.60
CA LEU A 149 -5.42 24.23 11.48
C LEU A 149 -4.76 23.90 10.14
N THR A 150 -3.49 24.28 9.97
CA THR A 150 -2.69 23.97 8.77
C THR A 150 -2.54 22.46 8.58
N ALA A 151 -2.26 21.70 9.65
CA ALA A 151 -2.16 20.24 9.60
C ALA A 151 -3.51 19.59 9.25
N VAL A 152 -4.63 20.09 9.79
CA VAL A 152 -5.99 19.63 9.44
C VAL A 152 -6.28 19.90 7.95
N THR A 153 -6.06 21.13 7.48
CA THR A 153 -6.29 21.51 6.08
C THR A 153 -5.44 20.66 5.14
N TYR A 154 -4.16 20.47 5.48
CA TYR A 154 -3.28 19.63 4.68
C TYR A 154 -3.74 18.17 4.63
N LYS A 155 -4.20 17.61 5.75
CA LYS A 155 -4.77 16.27 5.80
C LYS A 155 -5.98 16.11 4.88
N PHE A 156 -6.85 17.11 4.77
CA PHE A 156 -7.97 17.08 3.83
C PHE A 156 -7.53 17.11 2.37
N VAL A 157 -6.49 17.90 2.03
CA VAL A 157 -5.91 17.91 0.68
C VAL A 157 -5.36 16.53 0.32
N VAL A 158 -4.64 15.90 1.25
CA VAL A 158 -4.09 14.55 1.08
C VAL A 158 -5.18 13.49 0.92
N ALA A 159 -6.26 13.57 1.70
CA ALA A 159 -7.39 12.66 1.60
C ALA A 159 -8.11 12.71 0.24
N GLY A 160 -7.97 13.81 -0.52
CA GLY A 160 -8.45 13.90 -1.90
C GLY A 160 -7.49 13.33 -2.94
N ALA A 161 -6.20 13.20 -2.61
CA ALA A 161 -5.17 12.67 -3.52
C ALA A 161 -4.99 11.14 -3.41
N ILE A 162 -5.46 10.55 -2.32
CA ILE A 162 -5.40 9.11 -2.04
C ILE A 162 -6.77 8.49 -2.34
N PRO A 163 -6.84 7.27 -2.91
CA PRO A 163 -8.11 6.58 -3.10
C PRO A 163 -8.85 6.39 -1.76
N GLN A 164 -10.14 6.76 -1.73
CA GLN A 164 -10.99 6.57 -0.57
C GLN A 164 -11.35 5.09 -0.42
N ILE A 165 -10.76 4.43 0.57
CA ILE A 165 -10.96 3.03 0.88
C ILE A 165 -11.29 2.86 2.37
N SER A 166 -11.93 1.76 2.74
CA SER A 166 -12.43 1.54 4.11
C SER A 166 -11.33 1.27 5.14
N TYR A 167 -10.11 0.95 4.71
CA TYR A 167 -8.99 0.62 5.58
C TYR A 167 -7.87 1.64 5.45
N LEU A 168 -7.05 1.76 6.49
CA LEU A 168 -5.97 2.73 6.53
C LEU A 168 -4.78 2.21 5.71
N THR A 169 -4.29 3.02 4.76
CA THR A 169 -3.06 2.69 4.02
C THR A 169 -1.83 2.99 4.87
N MET A 170 -0.68 2.39 4.51
CA MET A 170 0.59 2.68 5.16
C MET A 170 0.92 4.19 5.19
N LEU A 171 0.61 4.91 4.11
CA LEU A 171 0.80 6.35 4.05
C LEU A 171 -0.19 7.12 4.92
N ASP A 172 -1.46 6.68 4.99
CA ASP A 172 -2.45 7.30 5.86
C ASP A 172 -2.09 7.14 7.36
N HIS A 173 -1.53 5.99 7.75
CA HIS A 173 -0.98 5.79 9.10
C HIS A 173 0.09 6.84 9.43
N TYR A 174 1.03 7.09 8.51
CA TYR A 174 2.10 8.06 8.70
C TYR A 174 1.59 9.51 8.79
N VAL A 175 0.68 9.88 7.89
CA VAL A 175 0.06 11.22 7.88
C VAL A 175 -0.77 11.44 9.15
N SER A 176 -1.54 10.43 9.57
CA SER A 176 -2.34 10.49 10.79
C SER A 176 -1.48 10.57 12.05
N PHE A 177 -0.37 9.81 12.12
CA PHE A 177 0.59 9.92 13.21
C PHE A 177 1.16 11.34 13.32
N SER A 178 1.64 11.90 12.20
CA SER A 178 2.19 13.26 12.18
C SER A 178 1.15 14.31 12.57
N PHE A 179 -0.11 14.12 12.17
CA PHE A 179 -1.23 14.95 12.60
C PHE A 179 -1.43 14.92 14.12
N TYR A 180 -1.51 13.73 14.71
CA TYR A 180 -1.62 13.60 16.17
C TYR A 180 -0.40 14.19 16.90
N TYR A 181 0.78 14.09 16.28
CA TYR A 181 2.00 14.67 16.82
C TYR A 181 1.95 16.20 16.86
N VAL A 182 1.43 16.85 15.81
CA VAL A 182 1.20 18.31 15.80
C VAL A 182 0.21 18.71 16.90
N CYS A 183 -0.87 17.96 17.09
CA CYS A 183 -1.79 18.20 18.21
C CYS A 183 -1.10 18.06 19.59
N ALA A 184 -0.23 17.06 19.74
CA ALA A 184 0.54 16.86 20.97
C ALA A 184 1.51 18.02 21.24
N ILE A 185 2.18 18.54 20.19
CA ILE A 185 3.01 19.75 20.28
C ILE A 185 2.18 20.93 20.81
N SER A 186 0.98 21.14 20.26
CA SER A 186 0.12 22.25 20.68
C SER A 186 -0.35 22.14 22.12
N VAL A 187 -0.70 20.93 22.56
CA VAL A 187 -1.06 20.65 23.95
C VAL A 187 0.14 20.85 24.88
N ALA A 188 1.33 20.36 24.51
CA ALA A 188 2.55 20.57 25.28
C ALA A 188 2.91 22.06 25.40
N ASN A 189 2.72 22.84 24.34
CA ASN A 189 2.90 24.29 24.35
C ASN A 189 1.95 24.97 25.36
N ALA A 190 0.66 24.60 25.37
CA ALA A 190 -0.30 25.10 26.34
C ALA A 190 0.06 24.73 27.80
N PHE A 191 0.57 23.52 28.05
CA PHE A 191 1.02 23.13 29.39
C PHE A 191 2.26 23.91 29.86
N VAL A 192 3.23 24.12 28.96
CA VAL A 192 4.42 24.92 29.27
C VAL A 192 4.03 26.36 29.65
N MET A 193 3.03 26.92 28.98
CA MET A 193 2.49 28.25 29.28
C MET A 193 1.89 28.37 30.69
N ILE A 194 1.28 27.31 31.24
CA ILE A 194 0.68 27.32 32.59
C ILE A 194 1.76 27.21 33.68
N GLY A 195 2.91 26.60 33.39
CA GLY A 195 3.98 26.39 34.35
C GLY A 195 4.81 27.64 34.63
N HIS A 196 4.79 28.13 35.88
CA HIS A 196 5.51 29.34 36.34
C HIS A 196 7.06 29.35 36.18
N ASN A 197 7.68 28.27 35.69
CA ASN A 197 9.13 28.15 35.45
C ASN A 197 9.38 27.97 33.94
N GLY A 198 9.18 29.05 33.18
CA GLY A 198 8.77 28.99 31.76
C GLY A 198 9.86 28.65 30.73
N GLU A 199 11.10 29.10 30.90
CA GLU A 199 12.03 29.14 29.76
C GLU A 199 12.84 27.84 29.58
N SER A 200 13.54 27.37 30.63
CA SER A 200 14.33 26.13 30.55
C SER A 200 13.46 24.90 30.29
N ARG A 201 12.24 24.86 30.85
CA ARG A 201 11.30 23.74 30.65
C ARG A 201 10.79 23.69 29.20
N ALA A 202 10.50 24.85 28.60
CA ALA A 202 10.09 24.92 27.19
C ALA A 202 11.16 24.34 26.26
N PHE A 203 12.41 24.75 26.46
CA PHE A 203 13.53 24.25 25.65
C PHE A 203 13.73 22.74 25.80
N HIS A 204 13.72 22.22 27.05
CA HIS A 204 13.84 20.78 27.28
C HIS A 204 12.67 19.98 26.67
N VAL A 205 11.43 20.47 26.80
CA VAL A 205 10.26 19.81 26.19
C VAL A 205 10.35 19.83 24.66
N MET A 206 10.73 20.95 24.06
CA MET A 206 10.92 21.06 22.62
C MET A 206 12.00 20.08 22.12
N VAL A 207 13.18 20.08 22.73
CA VAL A 207 14.30 19.21 22.33
C VAL A 207 13.93 17.75 22.49
N THR A 208 13.30 17.36 23.59
CA THR A 208 12.88 15.96 23.82
C THR A 208 11.84 15.52 22.79
N MET A 209 10.83 16.33 22.51
CA MET A 209 9.85 16.02 21.48
C MET A 209 10.49 15.96 20.08
N ALA A 210 11.32 16.94 19.72
CA ALA A 210 12.02 16.94 18.42
C ALA A 210 12.91 15.71 18.24
N VAL A 211 13.64 15.29 19.28
CA VAL A 211 14.46 14.07 19.27
C VAL A 211 13.58 12.82 19.12
N VAL A 212 12.45 12.73 19.82
CA VAL A 212 11.53 11.60 19.69
C VAL A 212 10.92 11.53 18.28
N TYR A 213 10.50 12.66 17.71
CA TYR A 213 9.94 12.72 16.36
C TYR A 213 10.98 12.39 15.29
N THR A 214 12.20 12.93 15.41
CA THR A 214 13.30 12.62 14.48
C THR A 214 13.68 11.13 14.56
N ALA A 215 13.78 10.57 15.77
CA ALA A 215 14.03 9.14 15.96
C ALA A 215 12.94 8.28 15.33
N TYR A 216 11.66 8.63 15.52
CA TYR A 216 10.54 7.95 14.85
C TYR A 216 10.67 8.00 13.32
N ASN A 217 10.95 9.18 12.74
CA ASN A 217 11.10 9.32 11.29
C ASN A 217 12.29 8.54 10.74
N VAL A 218 13.41 8.51 11.45
CA VAL A 218 14.60 7.73 11.06
C VAL A 218 14.31 6.24 11.12
N LEU A 219 13.72 5.75 12.22
CA LEU A 219 13.32 4.35 12.36
C LEU A 219 12.32 3.94 11.28
N TRP A 220 11.31 4.77 11.03
CA TRP A 220 10.34 4.55 9.97
C TRP A 220 11.01 4.53 8.59
N ALA A 221 11.92 5.45 8.30
CA ALA A 221 12.66 5.47 7.04
C ALA A 221 13.56 4.23 6.86
N ILE A 222 14.22 3.76 7.92
CA ILE A 222 15.03 2.53 7.89
C ILE A 222 14.15 1.31 7.68
N TYR A 223 13.06 1.18 8.45
CA TYR A 223 12.07 0.12 8.28
C TYR A 223 11.54 0.11 6.86
N PHE A 224 11.16 1.27 6.34
CA PHE A 224 10.62 1.44 5.01
C PHE A 224 11.61 1.07 3.91
N TYR A 225 12.85 1.56 4.02
CA TYR A 225 13.91 1.25 3.07
C TYR A 225 14.23 -0.25 3.04
N THR A 226 14.32 -0.87 4.22
CA THR A 226 14.59 -2.32 4.32
C THR A 226 13.41 -3.15 3.82
N TRP A 227 12.17 -2.73 4.09
CA TRP A 227 10.94 -3.37 3.60
C TRP A 227 10.87 -3.32 2.06
N ILE A 228 11.07 -2.14 1.45
CA ILE A 228 11.11 -2.00 -0.02
C ILE A 228 12.19 -2.92 -0.61
N ARG A 229 13.40 -2.89 -0.05
CA ARG A 229 14.53 -3.68 -0.57
C ARG A 229 14.36 -5.19 -0.37
N ARG A 230 13.68 -5.62 0.69
CA ARG A 230 13.32 -7.05 0.89
C ARG A 230 12.27 -7.47 -0.14
N ARG A 231 11.24 -6.66 -0.30
CA ARG A 231 10.15 -6.90 -1.26
C ARG A 231 10.66 -6.97 -2.70
N ASP A 232 11.45 -6.00 -3.15
CA ASP A 232 11.95 -5.98 -4.53
C ASP A 232 12.81 -7.22 -4.83
N ARG A 233 13.61 -7.69 -3.86
CA ARG A 233 14.36 -8.96 -3.97
C ARG A 233 13.46 -10.19 -4.08
N ALA A 234 12.40 -10.26 -3.28
CA ALA A 234 11.43 -11.37 -3.34
C ALA A 234 10.71 -11.42 -4.70
N ASN A 235 10.34 -10.26 -5.23
CA ASN A 235 9.70 -10.15 -6.55
C ASN A 235 10.62 -10.60 -7.68
N GLU A 236 11.88 -10.17 -7.64
CA GLU A 236 12.88 -10.63 -8.61
C GLU A 236 13.08 -12.16 -8.53
N ALA A 237 13.09 -12.73 -7.33
CA ALA A 237 13.20 -14.18 -7.14
C ALA A 237 11.97 -14.93 -7.71
N MET A 238 10.75 -14.46 -7.43
CA MET A 238 9.51 -15.03 -7.96
C MET A 238 9.48 -14.97 -9.49
N LEU A 239 9.83 -13.83 -10.08
CA LEU A 239 9.89 -13.66 -11.52
C LEU A 239 10.95 -14.56 -12.16
N ASN A 240 12.11 -14.70 -11.54
CA ASN A 240 13.16 -15.60 -12.01
C ASN A 240 12.74 -17.07 -11.94
N TYR A 241 11.99 -17.46 -10.91
CA TYR A 241 11.41 -18.80 -10.81
C TYR A 241 10.40 -19.06 -11.94
N HIS A 242 9.46 -18.14 -12.19
CA HIS A 242 8.52 -18.29 -13.32
C HIS A 242 9.24 -18.34 -14.67
N ARG A 243 10.32 -17.56 -14.86
CA ARG A 243 11.19 -17.63 -16.04
C ARG A 243 11.86 -19.00 -16.19
N ALA A 244 12.36 -19.56 -15.08
CA ALA A 244 13.01 -20.87 -15.07
C ALA A 244 12.01 -22.01 -15.34
N SER A 245 10.83 -21.98 -14.73
CA SER A 245 9.77 -22.98 -14.91
C SER A 245 9.20 -22.95 -16.33
N ALA A 246 8.99 -21.77 -16.91
CA ALA A 246 8.60 -21.63 -18.32
C ALA A 246 9.66 -22.21 -19.28
N ARG A 247 10.94 -22.05 -18.95
CA ARG A 247 12.05 -22.63 -19.73
C ARG A 247 12.13 -24.16 -19.59
N ASN A 248 11.86 -24.68 -18.40
CA ASN A 248 11.97 -26.11 -18.09
C ASN A 248 10.69 -26.93 -18.35
N HIS A 249 9.65 -26.34 -18.96
CA HIS A 249 8.37 -27.02 -19.28
C HIS A 249 7.67 -27.69 -18.07
N ASN A 250 8.02 -27.31 -16.84
CA ASN A 250 7.40 -27.83 -15.63
C ASN A 250 6.35 -26.81 -15.14
N PRO A 251 5.11 -27.24 -14.83
CA PRO A 251 4.12 -26.33 -14.27
C PRO A 251 4.56 -25.92 -12.86
N PRO A 252 4.65 -24.63 -12.53
CA PRO A 252 4.74 -24.20 -11.14
C PRO A 252 3.31 -24.02 -10.57
N TYR A 253 3.10 -24.26 -9.26
CA TYR A 253 2.54 -23.27 -8.31
C TYR A 253 1.88 -23.78 -6.99
N SER A 254 1.77 -25.07 -6.65
CA SER A 254 0.96 -25.42 -5.46
C SER A 254 1.60 -25.20 -4.07
N SER A 255 2.89 -24.85 -3.94
CA SER A 255 3.58 -24.94 -2.63
C SER A 255 4.25 -23.66 -2.11
N MET A 256 4.16 -22.52 -2.81
CA MET A 256 4.77 -21.25 -2.36
C MET A 256 3.77 -20.15 -1.97
N VAL A 257 2.51 -20.23 -2.43
CA VAL A 257 1.46 -19.29 -2.03
C VAL A 257 1.14 -19.43 -0.55
N GLU A 258 1.12 -20.67 -0.05
CA GLU A 258 0.97 -20.94 1.39
C GLU A 258 2.01 -20.19 2.21
N SER A 259 3.28 -20.11 1.79
CA SER A 259 4.30 -19.38 2.56
C SER A 259 4.10 -17.86 2.59
N TYR A 260 3.50 -17.26 1.55
CA TYR A 260 3.27 -15.81 1.53
C TYR A 260 2.01 -15.44 2.32
N ASP A 261 0.93 -16.22 2.19
CA ASP A 261 -0.25 -16.05 3.03
C ASP A 261 0.07 -16.38 4.48
N ASP A 262 0.86 -17.43 4.78
CA ASP A 262 1.26 -17.77 6.15
C ASP A 262 2.22 -16.75 6.77
N ASP A 263 3.13 -16.13 6.02
CA ASP A 263 4.02 -15.09 6.57
C ASP A 263 3.28 -13.74 6.78
N VAL A 264 2.28 -13.44 5.93
CA VAL A 264 1.41 -12.26 6.09
C VAL A 264 0.40 -12.47 7.22
N ILE A 265 -0.15 -13.69 7.35
CA ILE A 265 -1.06 -14.09 8.43
C ILE A 265 -0.27 -14.22 9.75
N ALA A 266 0.91 -14.81 9.77
CA ALA A 266 1.76 -14.89 10.98
C ALA A 266 2.19 -13.50 11.47
N GLY A 267 2.45 -12.56 10.56
CA GLY A 267 2.69 -11.15 10.90
C GLY A 267 1.45 -10.41 11.42
N ALA A 268 0.24 -10.90 11.12
CA ALA A 268 -1.03 -10.33 11.57
C ALA A 268 -1.56 -10.99 12.87
N ILE A 269 -1.31 -12.28 13.10
CA ILE A 269 -1.76 -13.01 14.29
C ILE A 269 -0.93 -12.65 15.54
N ASP A 270 0.34 -12.29 15.38
CA ASP A 270 1.21 -11.86 16.50
C ASP A 270 0.76 -10.50 17.10
N GLY A 271 -0.12 -9.78 16.41
CA GLY A 271 -0.75 -8.54 16.89
C GLY A 271 -2.09 -8.71 17.61
N ASP A 272 -2.70 -9.90 17.61
CA ASP A 272 -4.10 -10.09 18.06
C ASP A 272 -4.28 -11.10 19.22
N GLN A 273 -3.18 -11.52 19.87
CA GLN A 273 -3.24 -12.40 21.05
C GLN A 273 -3.77 -11.73 22.33
N ASN A 274 -4.29 -10.49 22.27
CA ASN A 274 -4.85 -9.80 23.43
C ASN A 274 -6.36 -9.52 23.38
N VAL A 275 -7.14 -10.09 22.44
CA VAL A 275 -8.59 -9.81 22.34
C VAL A 275 -9.51 -11.04 22.42
N SER A 276 -8.97 -12.26 22.53
CA SER A 276 -9.78 -13.48 22.64
C SER A 276 -10.17 -13.86 24.08
N GLN A 277 -10.83 -12.94 24.81
CA GLN A 277 -11.61 -13.26 26.03
C GLN A 277 -13.11 -12.90 25.95
N LEU A 278 -13.65 -12.60 24.77
CA LEU A 278 -15.12 -12.45 24.62
C LEU A 278 -15.65 -13.38 23.52
N GLN A 279 -15.58 -14.69 23.77
CA GLN A 279 -16.49 -15.64 23.13
C GLN A 279 -17.91 -15.46 23.69
N GLY A 280 -18.87 -15.18 22.82
CA GLY A 280 -20.28 -15.13 23.21
C GLY A 280 -21.24 -14.88 22.05
N GLY A 281 -21.55 -15.93 21.28
CA GLY A 281 -22.83 -16.11 20.60
C GLY A 281 -23.06 -15.37 19.28
N VAL A 282 -23.02 -16.10 18.16
CA VAL A 282 -23.60 -15.67 16.88
C VAL A 282 -24.72 -16.64 16.49
N PRO A 283 -25.99 -16.19 16.36
CA PRO A 283 -27.02 -16.95 15.67
C PRO A 283 -26.98 -16.69 14.16
N ARG A 284 -27.19 -17.77 13.39
CA ARG A 284 -27.35 -17.79 11.93
C ARG A 284 -28.54 -16.92 11.49
N ALA A 285 -28.36 -16.12 10.45
CA ALA A 285 -29.44 -15.46 9.72
C ALA A 285 -29.49 -15.97 8.27
N HIS A 286 -30.69 -16.40 7.88
CA HIS A 286 -31.06 -16.83 6.53
C HIS A 286 -31.17 -15.63 5.58
N VAL A 287 -30.80 -15.86 4.33
CA VAL A 287 -31.00 -14.95 3.19
C VAL A 287 -32.39 -15.22 2.60
N TYR A 288 -33.17 -14.15 2.39
CA TYR A 288 -34.27 -14.09 1.43
C TYR A 288 -33.78 -13.39 0.17
#